data_AF-A0A849FZ17-F1
#
_entry.id   AF-A0A849FZ17-F1
#
_cell.length_a   1.000
_cell.length_b   1.000
_cell.length_c   1.000
_cell.angle_alpha   90.00
_cell.angle_beta   90.00
_cell.angle_gamma   90.00
#
_symmetry.space_group_name_H-M   'P 1'
#
loop_
_entity.id
_entity.type
_entity.pdbx_description
1 polymer ?
#
loop_
_entity_poly.entity_id
_entity_poly.type
_entity_poly.pdbx_seq_one_letter_code
_entity_poly.pdbx_strand_id
1 'polypeptide(L)'
;MPNTVLILGANGRFGRHAAEAFWNSGWRVRLFDRRTDTLVDAAEGADLIVNAWNPPYPAWQNEVPKLTSRVIAVAKSSGATVLIPGNLYVYGKGSAKRLSPDTPHRATNPLGRVRIEMENAYRDAGVKTIVLRAGDFIDTEVSGNWFESVITVKARKGLLVAPGHPNTMHAWAYLPDMAKAAVQLAEMRDRLETFEDVPFPGYALSLTDIALLASQATGRDTRIRRFPWPMIQLASMVWPMGRHLSEMRYLWDMPHEIVGERFRTLLPDFRGTPPGQAVARSLGIDIDVYPHQPVTRRNFGIAAE
;
A
#
# COMPACT_ATOMS: atom_id res chain seq x y z
N MET A 1 -1.15 -22.12 -20.84
CA MET A 1 -2.15 -21.96 -19.76
C MET A 1 -1.96 -20.56 -19.15
N PRO A 2 -3.01 -19.88 -18.67
CA PRO A 2 -2.84 -18.58 -18.01
C PRO A 2 -1.98 -18.74 -16.74
N ASN A 3 -1.14 -17.75 -16.44
CA ASN A 3 -0.39 -17.73 -15.19
C ASN A 3 -1.37 -17.72 -14.00
N THR A 4 -0.99 -18.37 -12.90
CA THR A 4 -1.76 -18.44 -11.67
C THR A 4 -1.11 -17.58 -10.58
N VAL A 5 -1.92 -16.75 -9.92
CA VAL A 5 -1.52 -15.98 -8.75
C VAL A 5 -2.27 -16.43 -7.51
N LEU A 6 -1.54 -16.65 -6.41
CA LEU A 6 -2.10 -16.84 -5.07
C LEU A 6 -2.02 -15.52 -4.29
N ILE A 7 -3.16 -15.02 -3.84
CA ILE A 7 -3.26 -13.78 -3.05
C ILE A 7 -3.41 -14.13 -1.56
N LEU A 8 -2.37 -13.81 -0.79
CA LEU A 8 -2.38 -13.92 0.67
C LEU A 8 -2.90 -12.61 1.27
N GLY A 9 -4.08 -12.62 1.88
CA GLY A 9 -4.68 -11.40 2.45
C GLY A 9 -5.60 -10.65 1.49
N ALA A 10 -6.40 -11.38 0.71
CA ALA A 10 -7.35 -10.84 -0.26
C ALA A 10 -8.35 -9.82 0.31
N ASN A 11 -8.69 -9.94 1.61
CA ASN A 11 -9.58 -8.98 2.30
C ASN A 11 -8.86 -7.69 2.74
N GLY A 12 -7.53 -7.63 2.62
CA GLY A 12 -6.76 -6.44 2.93
C GLY A 12 -6.74 -5.46 1.76
N ARG A 13 -6.47 -4.19 2.06
CA ARG A 13 -6.30 -3.07 1.12
C ARG A 13 -5.64 -3.46 -0.20
N PHE A 14 -4.34 -3.73 -0.16
CA PHE A 14 -3.58 -4.07 -1.36
C PHE A 14 -4.00 -5.41 -1.97
N GLY A 15 -4.34 -6.41 -1.14
CA GLY A 15 -4.71 -7.74 -1.61
C GLY A 15 -5.97 -7.74 -2.48
N ARG A 16 -6.99 -6.95 -2.13
CA ARG A 16 -8.23 -6.82 -2.91
C ARG A 16 -7.96 -6.18 -4.28
N HIS A 17 -7.25 -5.06 -4.30
CA HIS A 17 -6.86 -4.38 -5.55
C HIS A 17 -5.96 -5.25 -6.42
N ALA A 18 -5.02 -5.99 -5.81
CA ALA A 18 -4.18 -6.94 -6.54
C ALA A 18 -5.01 -8.05 -7.16
N ALA A 19 -5.92 -8.68 -6.40
CA ALA A 19 -6.80 -9.73 -6.92
C ALA A 19 -7.61 -9.26 -8.13
N GLU A 20 -8.21 -8.07 -8.04
CA GLU A 20 -8.95 -7.45 -9.15
C GLU A 20 -8.04 -7.17 -10.36
N ALA A 21 -6.87 -6.55 -10.14
CA ALA A 21 -5.95 -6.21 -11.23
C ALA A 21 -5.42 -7.46 -11.96
N PHE A 22 -5.06 -8.52 -11.23
CA PHE A 22 -4.62 -9.78 -11.82
C PHE A 22 -5.74 -10.47 -12.59
N TRP A 23 -6.96 -10.51 -12.04
CA TRP A 23 -8.14 -11.06 -12.71
C TRP A 23 -8.42 -10.33 -14.03
N ASN A 24 -8.44 -8.99 -14.00
CA ASN A 24 -8.67 -8.16 -15.19
C ASN A 24 -7.57 -8.30 -16.25
N SER A 25 -6.40 -8.80 -15.87
CA SER A 25 -5.26 -9.06 -16.78
C SER A 25 -5.20 -10.51 -17.25
N GLY A 26 -6.25 -11.30 -17.00
CA GLY A 26 -6.37 -12.68 -17.51
C GLY A 26 -5.62 -13.73 -16.70
N TRP A 27 -5.13 -13.40 -15.51
CA TRP A 27 -4.51 -14.38 -14.61
C TRP A 27 -5.58 -15.24 -13.93
N ARG A 28 -5.24 -16.50 -13.65
CA ARG A 28 -6.03 -17.31 -12.72
C ARG A 28 -5.74 -16.84 -11.30
N VAL A 29 -6.73 -16.25 -10.65
CA VAL A 29 -6.59 -15.74 -9.28
C VAL A 29 -7.09 -16.78 -8.26
N ARG A 30 -6.24 -17.11 -7.28
CA ARG A 30 -6.59 -17.89 -6.09
C ARG A 30 -6.52 -16.99 -4.87
N LEU A 31 -7.58 -16.98 -4.07
CA LEU A 31 -7.61 -16.22 -2.82
C LEU A 31 -7.40 -17.19 -1.67
N PHE A 32 -6.41 -16.94 -0.83
CA PHE A 32 -6.12 -17.80 0.32
C PHE A 32 -7.07 -17.53 1.49
N ASP A 33 -7.78 -18.56 1.96
CA ASP A 33 -8.56 -18.53 3.19
C ASP A 33 -7.83 -19.25 4.33
N ARG A 34 -7.46 -18.49 5.37
CA ARG A 34 -6.77 -18.99 6.56
C ARG A 34 -7.57 -20.02 7.37
N ARG A 35 -8.89 -20.11 7.17
CA ARG A 35 -9.76 -21.04 7.91
C ARG A 35 -9.80 -22.42 7.28
N THR A 36 -9.64 -22.51 5.96
CA THR A 36 -9.89 -23.74 5.20
C THR A 36 -8.66 -24.25 4.48
N ASP A 37 -7.73 -23.36 4.13
CA ASP A 37 -6.63 -23.70 3.24
C ASP A 37 -5.34 -23.98 4.03
N THR A 38 -4.53 -24.91 3.51
CA THR A 38 -3.12 -24.99 3.87
C THR A 38 -2.29 -24.19 2.86
N LEU A 39 -1.25 -23.50 3.32
CA LEU A 39 -0.43 -22.66 2.43
C LEU A 39 0.29 -23.48 1.36
N VAL A 40 0.66 -24.73 1.68
CA VAL A 40 1.34 -25.64 0.76
C VAL A 40 0.43 -25.98 -0.41
N ASP A 41 -0.79 -26.47 -0.13
CA ASP A 41 -1.74 -26.89 -1.16
C ASP A 41 -2.21 -25.70 -2.01
N ALA A 42 -2.46 -24.56 -1.38
CA ALA A 42 -2.92 -23.37 -2.08
C ALA A 42 -1.89 -22.82 -3.09
N ALA A 43 -0.60 -22.98 -2.79
CA ALA A 43 0.51 -22.49 -3.61
C ALA A 43 0.97 -23.49 -4.67
N GLU A 44 0.47 -24.73 -4.66
CA GLU A 44 0.83 -25.72 -5.66
C GLU A 44 0.42 -25.25 -7.07
N GLY A 45 1.38 -25.18 -7.98
CA GLY A 45 1.17 -24.67 -9.34
C GLY A 45 0.82 -23.18 -9.43
N ALA A 46 1.09 -22.39 -8.39
CA ALA A 46 1.05 -20.94 -8.48
C ALA A 46 2.38 -20.41 -9.07
N ASP A 47 2.30 -19.51 -10.04
CA ASP A 47 3.47 -18.83 -10.63
C ASP A 47 3.92 -17.64 -9.76
N LEU A 48 2.96 -17.04 -9.05
CA LEU A 48 3.16 -15.87 -8.21
C LEU A 48 2.41 -16.00 -6.88
N ILE A 49 3.04 -15.59 -5.78
CA ILE A 49 2.41 -15.40 -4.48
C ILE A 49 2.46 -13.91 -4.14
N VAL A 50 1.30 -13.25 -4.06
CA VAL A 50 1.20 -11.89 -3.50
C VAL A 50 1.07 -12.01 -1.99
N ASN A 51 2.14 -11.71 -1.26
CA ASN A 51 2.15 -11.70 0.20
C ASN A 51 1.65 -10.36 0.74
N ALA A 52 0.33 -10.18 0.78
CA ALA A 52 -0.32 -9.00 1.38
C ALA A 52 -0.80 -9.24 2.82
N TRP A 53 -0.30 -10.28 3.50
CA TRP A 53 -0.59 -10.49 4.91
C TRP A 53 0.03 -9.39 5.78
N ASN A 54 -0.82 -8.72 6.53
CA ASN A 54 -0.41 -7.65 7.42
C ASN A 54 -1.12 -7.80 8.77
N PRO A 55 -0.53 -8.51 9.75
CA PRO A 55 -1.09 -8.60 11.09
C PRO A 55 -1.28 -7.20 11.72
N PRO A 56 -2.06 -7.06 12.79
CA PRO A 56 -2.11 -5.81 13.56
C PRO A 56 -0.73 -5.47 14.16
N TYR A 57 -0.38 -4.18 14.27
CA TYR A 57 0.95 -3.75 14.76
C TYR A 57 1.43 -4.45 16.04
N PRO A 58 0.60 -4.65 17.09
CA PRO A 58 1.07 -5.34 18.30
C PRO A 58 1.53 -6.79 18.08
N ALA A 59 1.08 -7.43 17.00
CA ALA A 59 1.44 -8.80 16.67
C ALA A 59 2.67 -8.90 15.75
N TRP A 60 3.17 -7.79 15.18
CA TRP A 60 4.18 -7.81 14.13
C TRP A 60 5.45 -8.56 14.53
N GLN A 61 6.01 -8.24 15.69
CA GLN A 61 7.25 -8.86 16.18
C GLN A 61 7.14 -10.39 16.31
N ASN A 62 5.93 -10.90 16.60
CA ASN A 62 5.70 -12.32 16.84
C ASN A 62 5.22 -13.07 15.60
N GLU A 63 4.42 -12.43 14.75
CA GLU A 63 3.76 -13.09 13.62
C GLU A 63 4.47 -12.89 12.29
N VAL A 64 5.02 -11.70 12.01
CA VAL A 64 5.63 -11.41 10.69
C VAL A 64 6.81 -12.35 10.39
N PRO A 65 7.75 -12.61 11.31
CA PRO A 65 8.83 -13.57 11.03
C PRO A 65 8.31 -14.98 10.72
N LYS A 66 7.30 -15.46 11.47
CA LYS A 66 6.71 -16.80 11.27
C LYS A 66 6.00 -16.90 9.92
N LEU A 67 5.22 -15.89 9.56
CA LEU A 67 4.53 -15.84 8.27
C LEU A 67 5.53 -15.75 7.11
N THR A 68 6.59 -14.94 7.27
CA THR A 68 7.67 -14.79 6.28
C THR A 68 8.35 -16.12 6.01
N SER A 69 8.78 -16.84 7.05
CA SER A 69 9.42 -18.15 6.89
C SER A 69 8.50 -19.18 6.21
N ARG A 70 7.20 -19.16 6.50
CA ARG A 70 6.21 -20.04 5.84
C ARG A 70 6.09 -19.74 4.35
N VAL A 71 5.98 -18.46 3.99
CA VAL A 71 5.86 -18.04 2.59
C VAL A 71 7.15 -18.37 1.83
N ILE A 72 8.32 -18.12 2.42
CA ILE A 72 9.62 -18.49 1.84
C ILE A 72 9.69 -19.99 1.59
N ALA A 73 9.32 -20.82 2.57
CA ALA A 73 9.38 -22.28 2.44
C ALA A 73 8.51 -22.76 1.26
N VAL A 74 7.29 -22.25 1.17
CA VAL A 74 6.34 -22.63 0.11
C VAL A 74 6.80 -22.11 -1.26
N ALA A 75 7.30 -20.88 -1.35
CA ALA A 75 7.86 -20.35 -2.59
C ALA A 75 9.07 -21.15 -3.07
N LYS A 76 9.94 -21.62 -2.16
CA LYS A 76 11.06 -22.52 -2.51
C LYS A 76 10.57 -23.84 -3.09
N SER A 77 9.55 -24.45 -2.50
CA SER A 77 9.05 -25.75 -2.96
C SER A 77 8.25 -25.64 -4.26
N SER A 78 7.52 -24.55 -4.48
CA SER A 78 6.70 -24.37 -5.69
C SER A 78 7.44 -23.70 -6.85
N GLY A 79 8.55 -23.00 -6.57
CA GLY A 79 9.24 -22.14 -7.54
C GLY A 79 8.52 -20.81 -7.81
N ALA A 80 7.45 -20.51 -7.07
CA ALA A 80 6.68 -19.28 -7.25
C ALA A 80 7.51 -18.02 -6.93
N THR A 81 7.33 -16.97 -7.73
CA THR A 81 7.84 -15.63 -7.38
C THR A 81 6.99 -15.04 -6.26
N VAL A 82 7.60 -14.33 -5.32
CA VAL A 82 6.88 -13.63 -4.24
C VAL A 82 6.82 -12.14 -4.51
N LEU A 83 5.63 -11.55 -4.49
CA LEU A 83 5.43 -10.11 -4.53
C LEU A 83 4.98 -9.61 -3.16
N ILE A 84 5.67 -8.58 -2.64
CA ILE A 84 5.41 -8.00 -1.33
C ILE A 84 5.09 -6.51 -1.50
N PRO A 85 3.99 -6.00 -0.92
CA PRO A 85 3.80 -4.56 -0.79
C PRO A 85 4.76 -4.02 0.28
N GLY A 86 5.87 -3.44 -0.16
CA GLY A 86 6.88 -2.81 0.68
C GLY A 86 6.42 -1.45 1.20
N ASN A 87 6.95 -1.02 2.34
CA ASN A 87 6.66 0.29 2.94
C ASN A 87 7.94 1.05 3.28
N LEU A 88 7.79 2.30 3.72
CA LEU A 88 8.92 3.18 4.03
C LEU A 88 9.48 3.00 5.45
N TYR A 89 8.98 2.02 6.22
CA TYR A 89 9.33 1.90 7.64
C TYR A 89 10.76 1.42 7.85
N VAL A 90 11.37 0.82 6.83
CA VAL A 90 12.76 0.34 6.83
C VAL A 90 13.80 1.46 6.92
N TYR A 91 13.46 2.68 6.50
CA TYR A 91 14.43 3.79 6.45
C TYR A 91 14.64 4.45 7.82
N GLY A 92 13.60 4.53 8.64
CA GLY A 92 13.68 5.09 9.97
C GLY A 92 13.72 6.62 10.04
N LYS A 93 13.76 7.12 11.27
CA LYS A 93 13.84 8.56 11.57
C LYS A 93 15.19 9.14 11.14
N GLY A 94 15.16 10.28 10.47
CA GLY A 94 16.37 10.97 9.99
C GLY A 94 16.92 10.44 8.66
N SER A 95 16.12 9.65 7.95
CA SER A 95 16.40 9.25 6.57
C SER A 95 16.37 10.45 5.61
N ALA A 96 16.92 10.26 4.42
CA ALA A 96 16.90 11.26 3.37
C ALA A 96 15.46 11.57 2.94
N LYS A 97 15.20 12.82 2.51
CA LYS A 97 13.88 13.21 2.00
C LYS A 97 13.53 12.48 0.69
N ARG A 98 14.52 12.23 -0.15
CA ARG A 98 14.37 11.48 -1.40
C ARG A 98 14.80 10.04 -1.15
N LEU A 99 13.83 9.13 -1.17
CA LEU A 99 14.03 7.72 -0.88
C LEU A 99 14.22 6.96 -2.19
N SER A 100 15.35 6.27 -2.31
CA SER A 100 15.75 5.49 -3.48
C SER A 100 16.06 4.04 -3.06
N PRO A 101 16.23 3.11 -4.01
CA PRO A 101 16.66 1.74 -3.70
C PRO A 101 17.99 1.69 -2.92
N ASP A 102 18.87 2.67 -3.13
CA ASP A 102 20.18 2.75 -2.47
C ASP A 102 20.11 3.41 -1.08
N THR A 103 18.93 3.92 -0.68
CA THR A 103 18.78 4.56 0.64
C THR A 103 18.92 3.50 1.74
N PRO A 104 19.87 3.64 2.67
CA PRO A 104 20.11 2.59 3.67
C PRO A 104 18.90 2.34 4.58
N HIS A 105 18.59 1.07 4.80
CA HIS A 105 17.59 0.65 5.78
C HIS A 105 18.16 0.78 7.20
N ARG A 106 17.80 1.86 7.91
CA ARG A 106 18.38 2.24 9.23
C ARG A 106 17.34 2.37 10.34
N ALA A 107 16.14 1.85 10.15
CA ALA A 107 15.11 1.93 11.18
C ALA A 107 15.50 1.17 12.45
N THR A 108 15.48 1.89 13.58
CA THR A 108 15.76 1.35 14.91
C THR A 108 14.51 1.21 15.77
N ASN A 109 13.35 1.60 15.27
CA ASN A 109 12.07 1.37 15.94
C ASN A 109 11.56 -0.06 15.68
N PRO A 110 10.79 -0.67 16.61
CA PRO A 110 10.34 -2.05 16.49
C PRO A 110 9.66 -2.42 15.16
N LEU A 111 8.73 -1.60 14.67
CA LEU A 111 8.01 -1.90 13.42
C LEU A 111 8.93 -1.82 12.19
N GLY A 112 9.90 -0.91 12.21
CA GLY A 112 10.90 -0.79 11.16
C GLY A 112 11.85 -1.98 11.13
N ARG A 113 12.37 -2.41 12.29
CA ARG A 113 13.23 -3.60 12.39
C ARG A 113 12.57 -4.86 11.86
N VAL A 114 11.30 -5.10 12.22
CA VAL A 114 10.54 -6.26 11.72
C VAL A 114 10.47 -6.27 10.19
N ARG A 115 10.36 -5.10 9.54
CA ARG A 115 10.34 -5.00 8.07
C ARG A 115 11.71 -5.22 7.46
N ILE A 116 12.77 -4.69 8.07
CA ILE A 116 14.15 -4.96 7.64
C ILE A 116 14.45 -6.46 7.72
N GLU A 117 14.11 -7.10 8.84
CA GLU A 117 14.31 -8.54 9.05
C GLU A 117 13.52 -9.37 8.04
N MET A 118 12.26 -9.01 7.76
CA MET A 118 11.45 -9.66 6.74
C MET A 118 12.10 -9.58 5.35
N GLU A 119 12.50 -8.38 4.92
CA GLU A 119 13.09 -8.16 3.60
C GLU A 119 14.45 -8.88 3.46
N ASN A 120 15.29 -8.85 4.49
CA ASN A 120 16.54 -9.61 4.53
C ASN A 120 16.29 -11.11 4.46
N ALA A 121 15.29 -11.64 5.18
CA ALA A 121 14.97 -13.07 5.13
C ALA A 121 14.61 -13.53 3.70
N TYR A 122 13.86 -12.73 2.94
CA TYR A 122 13.59 -13.03 1.52
C TYR A 122 14.85 -12.98 0.66
N ARG A 123 15.68 -11.96 0.85
CA ARG A 123 16.96 -11.80 0.13
C ARG A 123 17.89 -12.97 0.37
N ASP A 124 18.13 -13.31 1.63
CA ASP A 124 19.05 -14.37 2.07
C ASP A 124 18.53 -15.76 1.68
N ALA A 125 17.20 -15.93 1.60
CA ALA A 125 16.60 -17.17 1.16
C ALA A 125 16.81 -17.47 -0.32
N GLY A 126 17.16 -16.47 -1.15
CA GLY A 126 17.33 -16.62 -2.61
C GLY A 126 16.02 -16.89 -3.36
N VAL A 127 14.87 -16.63 -2.73
CA VAL A 127 13.56 -16.73 -3.39
C VAL A 127 13.39 -15.53 -4.30
N LYS A 128 12.92 -15.77 -5.54
CA LYS A 128 12.60 -14.69 -6.47
C LYS A 128 11.54 -13.78 -5.86
N THR A 129 11.92 -12.54 -5.54
CA THR A 129 11.11 -11.64 -4.73
C THR A 129 11.07 -10.25 -5.36
N ILE A 130 9.86 -9.71 -5.49
CA ILE A 130 9.59 -8.33 -5.91
C ILE A 130 9.04 -7.59 -4.69
N VAL A 131 9.79 -6.61 -4.18
CA VAL A 131 9.29 -5.67 -3.19
C VAL A 131 8.77 -4.45 -3.93
N LEU A 132 7.44 -4.29 -4.00
CA LEU A 132 6.84 -3.08 -4.56
C LEU A 132 6.69 -2.05 -3.43
N ARG A 133 7.69 -1.17 -3.31
CA ARG A 133 7.80 -0.24 -2.18
C ARG A 133 7.03 1.04 -2.44
N ALA A 134 6.11 1.36 -1.54
CA ALA A 134 5.24 2.53 -1.65
C ALA A 134 5.14 3.31 -0.33
N GLY A 135 4.64 4.54 -0.44
CA GLY A 135 4.24 5.37 0.69
C GLY A 135 2.88 4.95 1.28
N ASP A 136 2.22 5.88 1.96
CA ASP A 136 0.89 5.61 2.53
C ASP A 136 -0.18 5.47 1.44
N PHE A 137 -1.20 4.67 1.71
CA PHE A 137 -2.19 4.33 0.70
C PHE A 137 -3.33 5.35 0.60
N ILE A 138 -3.75 5.59 -0.64
CA ILE A 138 -5.06 6.17 -0.99
C ILE A 138 -5.88 5.04 -1.60
N ASP A 139 -6.98 4.68 -0.94
CA ASP A 139 -7.92 3.65 -1.41
C ASP A 139 -9.16 4.29 -2.07
N THR A 140 -9.95 3.48 -2.76
CA THR A 140 -11.26 3.86 -3.32
C THR A 140 -12.42 3.57 -2.36
N GLU A 141 -12.14 2.92 -1.23
CA GLU A 141 -13.13 2.61 -0.18
C GLU A 141 -12.54 2.76 1.22
N VAL A 142 -13.40 2.81 2.23
CA VAL A 142 -12.98 2.95 3.63
C VAL A 142 -12.30 1.66 4.09
N SER A 143 -10.99 1.72 4.29
CA SER A 143 -10.17 0.53 4.47
C SER A 143 -9.42 0.44 5.80
N GLY A 144 -9.72 1.35 6.73
CA GLY A 144 -9.06 1.41 8.04
C GLY A 144 -7.65 2.02 8.01
N ASN A 145 -7.18 2.57 6.88
CA ASN A 145 -5.89 3.26 6.81
C ASN A 145 -5.99 4.69 7.40
N TRP A 146 -4.85 5.34 7.59
CA TRP A 146 -4.80 6.72 8.10
C TRP A 146 -5.48 7.73 7.16
N PHE A 147 -5.40 7.51 5.84
CA PHE A 147 -6.00 8.40 4.84
C PHE A 147 -7.52 8.47 5.03
N GLU A 148 -8.25 7.36 4.93
CA GLU A 148 -9.71 7.38 5.09
C GLU A 148 -10.17 7.51 6.55
N SER A 149 -9.46 6.90 7.50
CA SER A 149 -9.96 6.72 8.89
C SER A 149 -9.53 7.82 9.84
N VAL A 150 -8.60 8.69 9.42
CA VAL A 150 -8.18 9.85 10.21
C VAL A 150 -8.24 11.12 9.37
N ILE A 151 -7.56 11.14 8.23
CA ILE A 151 -7.32 12.35 7.45
C ILE A 151 -8.62 12.84 6.79
N THR A 152 -9.32 11.97 6.05
CA THR A 152 -10.45 12.33 5.20
C THR A 152 -11.83 11.97 5.77
N VAL A 153 -11.91 11.46 7.02
CA VAL A 153 -13.19 11.12 7.70
C VAL A 153 -14.23 12.23 7.61
N LYS A 154 -13.78 13.50 7.67
CA LYS A 154 -14.64 14.68 7.61
C LYS A 154 -14.46 15.49 6.32
N ALA A 155 -13.83 14.93 5.29
CA ALA A 155 -13.56 15.62 4.03
C ALA A 155 -14.86 16.09 3.35
N ARG A 156 -15.93 15.28 3.36
CA ARG A 156 -17.26 15.69 2.87
C ARG A 156 -17.86 16.89 3.62
N LYS A 157 -17.37 17.17 4.84
CA LYS A 157 -17.73 18.34 5.67
C LYS A 157 -16.71 19.48 5.53
N GLY A 158 -15.81 19.44 4.55
CA GLY A 158 -14.79 20.47 4.31
C GLY A 158 -13.69 20.49 5.38
N LEU A 159 -13.36 19.34 5.96
CA LEU A 159 -12.34 19.24 7.01
C LEU A 159 -11.42 18.03 6.81
N LEU A 160 -10.12 18.28 6.73
CA LEU A 160 -9.07 17.28 6.87
C LEU A 160 -8.42 17.35 8.25
N VAL A 161 -7.97 16.20 8.74
CA VAL A 161 -7.22 16.10 9.99
C VAL A 161 -5.77 15.78 9.68
N ALA A 162 -4.85 16.65 10.08
CA ALA A 162 -3.43 16.53 9.82
C ALA A 162 -2.69 15.80 10.94
N PRO A 163 -2.14 14.60 10.71
CA PRO A 163 -1.30 13.92 11.68
C PRO A 163 0.04 14.64 11.87
N GLY A 164 0.59 15.28 10.83
CA GLY A 164 1.84 16.02 10.90
C GLY A 164 1.68 17.49 10.58
N HIS A 165 2.78 18.14 10.20
CA HIS A 165 2.76 19.48 9.60
C HIS A 165 2.06 19.47 8.23
N PRO A 166 1.01 20.31 7.99
CA PRO A 166 0.22 20.25 6.76
C PRO A 166 1.02 20.42 5.47
N ASN A 167 2.12 21.17 5.52
CA ASN A 167 3.02 21.42 4.38
C ASN A 167 4.16 20.40 4.27
N THR A 168 4.23 19.38 5.13
CA THR A 168 5.23 18.31 4.99
C THR A 168 4.86 17.47 3.78
N MET A 169 5.81 17.29 2.86
CA MET A 169 5.64 16.41 1.71
C MET A 169 5.59 14.95 2.17
N HIS A 170 4.62 14.21 1.64
CA HIS A 170 4.36 12.83 2.04
C HIS A 170 4.18 11.99 0.78
N ALA A 171 4.74 10.77 0.80
CA ALA A 171 4.61 9.85 -0.33
C ALA A 171 3.28 9.10 -0.20
N TRP A 172 2.50 9.10 -1.28
CA TRP A 172 1.21 8.44 -1.37
C TRP A 172 1.17 7.46 -2.53
N ALA A 173 0.51 6.33 -2.35
CA ALA A 173 0.25 5.38 -3.42
C ALA A 173 -1.25 5.12 -3.57
N TYR A 174 -1.78 5.44 -4.75
CA TYR A 174 -3.14 5.07 -5.12
C TYR A 174 -3.21 3.57 -5.40
N LEU A 175 -3.97 2.84 -4.59
CA LEU A 175 -3.95 1.38 -4.60
C LEU A 175 -4.30 0.74 -5.95
N PRO A 176 -5.29 1.24 -6.73
CA PRO A 176 -5.54 0.72 -8.07
C PRO A 176 -4.32 0.82 -9.00
N ASP A 177 -3.54 1.89 -8.91
CA ASP A 177 -2.34 2.06 -9.74
C ASP A 177 -1.20 1.18 -9.25
N MET A 178 -1.01 1.09 -7.94
CA MET A 178 -0.01 0.20 -7.36
C MET A 178 -0.30 -1.27 -7.70
N ALA A 179 -1.57 -1.68 -7.72
CA ALA A 179 -1.96 -3.03 -8.15
C ALA A 179 -1.72 -3.28 -9.64
N LYS A 180 -2.02 -2.30 -10.52
CA LYS A 180 -1.64 -2.39 -11.95
C LYS A 180 -0.13 -2.55 -12.13
N ALA A 181 0.66 -1.79 -11.37
CA ALA A 181 2.11 -1.92 -11.39
C ALA A 181 2.56 -3.31 -10.93
N ALA A 182 1.93 -3.87 -9.90
CA ALA A 182 2.21 -5.22 -9.43
C ALA A 182 1.99 -6.29 -10.51
N VAL A 183 0.93 -6.17 -11.31
CA VAL A 183 0.70 -7.07 -12.46
C VAL A 183 1.80 -6.94 -13.50
N GLN A 184 2.14 -5.71 -13.93
CA GLN A 184 3.15 -5.51 -14.96
C GLN A 184 4.54 -6.01 -14.52
N LEU A 185 4.91 -5.80 -13.25
CA LEU A 185 6.14 -6.34 -12.68
C LEU A 185 6.12 -7.87 -12.62
N ALA A 186 4.97 -8.47 -12.26
CA ALA A 186 4.81 -9.91 -12.27
C ALA A 186 4.94 -10.52 -13.68
N GLU A 187 4.43 -9.84 -14.71
CA GLU A 187 4.52 -10.30 -16.10
C GLU A 187 5.95 -10.27 -16.64
N MET A 188 6.78 -9.31 -16.18
CA MET A 188 8.19 -9.22 -16.55
C MET A 188 9.16 -9.84 -15.53
N ARG A 189 8.64 -10.60 -14.54
CA ARG A 189 9.43 -11.14 -13.42
C ARG A 189 10.73 -11.83 -13.85
N ASP A 190 10.75 -12.50 -15.00
CA ASP A 190 11.91 -13.21 -15.58
C ASP A 190 13.08 -12.32 -15.99
N ARG A 191 12.86 -11.00 -16.04
CA ARG A 191 13.90 -10.00 -16.34
C ARG A 191 14.35 -9.21 -15.11
N LEU A 192 13.75 -9.47 -13.94
CA LEU A 192 14.10 -8.81 -12.69
C LEU A 192 15.20 -9.58 -11.96
N GLU A 193 15.93 -8.89 -11.08
CA GLU A 193 16.88 -9.54 -10.19
C GLU A 193 16.17 -10.55 -9.27
N THR A 194 16.92 -11.49 -8.67
CA THR A 194 16.36 -12.46 -7.72
C THR A 194 15.67 -11.76 -6.55
N PHE A 195 16.21 -10.64 -6.09
CA PHE A 195 15.54 -9.76 -5.13
C PHE A 195 15.51 -8.35 -5.72
N GLU A 196 14.33 -7.90 -6.16
CA GLU A 196 14.14 -6.60 -6.78
C GLU A 196 13.31 -5.70 -5.86
N ASP A 197 13.91 -4.59 -5.41
CA ASP A 197 13.22 -3.53 -4.67
C ASP A 197 12.81 -2.42 -5.63
N VAL A 198 11.51 -2.36 -5.95
CA VAL A 198 10.94 -1.46 -6.93
C VAL A 198 10.26 -0.28 -6.21
N PRO A 199 10.83 0.95 -6.30
CA PRO A 199 10.28 2.14 -5.67
C PRO A 199 9.09 2.67 -6.48
N PHE A 200 7.85 2.39 -6.06
CA PHE A 200 6.66 2.96 -6.67
C PHE A 200 6.54 4.45 -6.31
N PRO A 201 6.69 5.38 -7.29
CA PRO A 201 6.80 6.81 -6.97
C PRO A 201 5.49 7.42 -6.48
N GLY A 202 4.34 6.90 -6.94
CA GLY A 202 3.02 7.41 -6.58
C GLY A 202 2.91 8.94 -6.68
N TYR A 203 2.49 9.58 -5.60
CA TYR A 203 2.45 11.04 -5.48
C TYR A 203 3.31 11.52 -4.31
N ALA A 204 3.97 12.67 -4.47
CA ALA A 204 4.52 13.44 -3.36
C ALA A 204 3.59 14.64 -3.11
N LEU A 205 2.73 14.54 -2.09
CA LEU A 205 1.72 15.56 -1.77
C LEU A 205 1.74 15.87 -0.28
N SER A 206 1.67 17.17 0.03
CA SER A 206 1.36 17.62 1.37
C SER A 206 -0.14 17.54 1.65
N LEU A 207 -0.54 17.67 2.91
CA LEU A 207 -1.97 17.74 3.24
C LEU A 207 -2.62 19.04 2.78
N THR A 208 -1.83 20.11 2.61
CA THR A 208 -2.29 21.33 1.95
C THR A 208 -2.65 21.06 0.49
N ASP A 209 -1.86 20.27 -0.23
CA ASP A 209 -2.17 19.88 -1.61
C ASP A 209 -3.42 18.99 -1.66
N ILE A 210 -3.54 18.02 -0.73
CA ILE A 210 -4.74 17.17 -0.63
C ILE A 210 -5.99 17.99 -0.30
N ALA A 211 -5.89 19.00 0.57
CA ALA A 211 -7.01 19.89 0.88
C ALA A 211 -7.45 20.71 -0.34
N LEU A 212 -6.50 21.17 -1.16
CA LEU A 212 -6.80 21.86 -2.41
C LEU A 212 -7.53 20.92 -3.40
N LEU A 213 -7.00 19.71 -3.62
CA LEU A 213 -7.63 18.71 -4.50
C LEU A 213 -9.01 18.29 -4.00
N ALA A 214 -9.17 18.10 -2.69
CA ALA A 214 -10.46 17.81 -2.08
C ALA A 214 -11.45 18.98 -2.25
N SER A 215 -10.98 20.23 -2.15
CA SER A 215 -11.82 21.41 -2.37
C SER A 215 -12.31 21.50 -3.80
N GLN A 216 -11.44 21.22 -4.77
CA GLN A 216 -11.79 21.14 -6.18
C GLN A 216 -12.82 20.02 -6.45
N ALA A 217 -12.61 18.84 -5.87
CA ALA A 217 -13.51 17.70 -6.07
C ALA A 217 -14.89 17.90 -5.43
N THR A 218 -14.96 18.58 -4.29
CA THR A 218 -16.21 18.78 -3.52
C THR A 218 -16.92 20.10 -3.83
N GLY A 219 -16.26 21.04 -4.51
CA GLY A 219 -16.76 22.40 -4.71
C GLY A 219 -16.88 23.22 -3.43
N ARG A 220 -16.15 22.84 -2.37
CA ARG A 220 -16.21 23.48 -1.04
C ARG A 220 -14.81 23.72 -0.49
N ASP A 221 -14.63 24.83 0.21
CA ASP A 221 -13.36 25.08 0.91
C ASP A 221 -13.08 24.01 1.98
N THR A 222 -11.90 23.38 1.90
CA THR A 222 -11.48 22.32 2.80
C THR A 222 -10.43 22.83 3.77
N ARG A 223 -10.80 22.92 5.04
CA ARG A 223 -9.93 23.35 6.12
C ARG A 223 -9.09 22.20 6.66
N ILE A 224 -7.96 22.53 7.27
CA ILE A 224 -7.07 21.55 7.91
C ILE A 224 -7.04 21.80 9.42
N ARG A 225 -7.21 20.73 10.21
CA ARG A 225 -7.05 20.77 11.67
C ARG A 225 -6.00 19.76 12.11
N ARG A 226 -5.19 20.11 13.10
CA ARG A 226 -4.18 19.19 13.65
C ARG A 226 -4.82 18.02 14.39
N PHE A 227 -4.21 16.85 14.26
CA PHE A 227 -4.55 15.66 15.02
C PHE A 227 -4.10 15.82 16.49
N PRO A 228 -4.94 15.46 17.48
CA PRO A 228 -4.66 15.72 18.88
C PRO A 228 -3.72 14.66 19.48
N TRP A 229 -2.44 14.64 19.06
CA TRP A 229 -1.44 13.70 19.57
C TRP A 229 -1.31 13.62 21.10
N PRO A 230 -1.43 14.71 21.88
CA PRO A 230 -1.35 14.61 23.34
C PRO A 230 -2.37 13.63 23.95
N MET A 231 -3.57 13.50 23.35
CA MET A 231 -4.58 12.53 23.78
C MET A 231 -4.13 11.10 23.54
N ILE A 232 -3.51 10.82 22.38
CA ILE A 232 -2.97 9.49 22.06
C ILE A 232 -1.76 9.16 22.94
N GLN A 233 -0.90 10.13 23.23
CA GLN A 233 0.24 9.94 24.13
C GLN A 233 -0.23 9.54 25.54
N LEU A 234 -1.28 10.18 26.07
CA LEU A 234 -1.88 9.81 27.35
C LEU A 234 -2.51 8.40 27.29
N ALA A 235 -3.25 8.08 26.24
CA ALA A 235 -3.87 6.77 26.04
C ALA A 235 -2.85 5.63 25.84
N SER A 236 -1.65 5.94 25.32
CA SER A 236 -0.61 4.95 25.01
C SER A 236 -0.10 4.17 26.23
N MET A 237 -0.32 4.68 27.45
CA MET A 237 0.06 3.99 28.67
C MET A 237 -0.73 2.69 28.87
N VAL A 238 -2.03 2.69 28.50
CA VAL A 238 -2.96 1.58 28.69
C VAL A 238 -3.39 0.91 27.38
N TRP A 239 -3.10 1.51 26.23
CA TRP A 239 -3.50 1.01 24.91
C TRP A 239 -2.30 0.62 24.05
N PRO A 240 -2.01 -0.69 23.85
CA PRO A 240 -0.85 -1.15 23.08
C PRO A 240 -0.78 -0.57 21.66
N MET A 241 -1.93 -0.40 20.99
CA MET A 241 -1.98 0.24 19.67
C MET A 241 -1.53 1.70 19.72
N GLY A 242 -1.90 2.45 20.78
CA GLY A 242 -1.49 3.84 20.96
C GLY A 242 0.03 4.03 21.02
N ARG A 243 0.77 3.05 21.57
CA ARG A 243 2.24 3.06 21.57
C ARG A 243 2.82 2.95 20.15
N HIS A 244 2.29 2.02 19.35
CA HIS A 244 2.72 1.82 17.96
C HIS A 244 2.34 3.01 17.06
N LEU A 245 1.17 3.64 17.28
CA LEU A 245 0.80 4.86 16.56
C LEU A 245 1.73 6.02 16.91
N SER A 246 2.13 6.15 18.18
CA SER A 246 3.08 7.18 18.64
C SER A 246 4.49 6.91 18.11
N GLU A 247 4.91 5.65 18.03
CA GLU A 247 6.17 5.22 17.43
C GLU A 247 6.26 5.69 15.97
N MET A 248 5.20 5.49 15.18
CA MET A 248 5.19 5.83 13.75
C MET A 248 4.91 7.31 13.46
N ARG A 249 4.63 8.12 14.49
CA ARG A 249 4.32 9.55 14.33
C ARG A 249 5.39 10.29 13.51
N TYR A 250 6.67 9.91 13.66
CA TYR A 250 7.77 10.62 12.98
C TYR A 250 7.61 10.67 11.46
N LEU A 251 6.97 9.67 10.84
CA LEU A 251 6.75 9.66 9.39
C LEU A 251 5.88 10.83 8.92
N TRP A 252 4.96 11.30 9.75
CA TRP A 252 4.10 12.44 9.43
C TRP A 252 4.81 13.79 9.51
N ASP A 253 5.89 13.87 10.30
CA ASP A 253 6.68 15.10 10.47
C ASP A 253 7.95 15.10 9.60
N MET A 254 8.32 13.94 9.04
CA MET A 254 9.50 13.76 8.18
C MET A 254 9.11 13.86 6.70
N PRO A 255 9.58 14.89 5.97
CA PRO A 255 9.28 15.01 4.55
C PRO A 255 9.91 13.87 3.77
N HIS A 256 9.12 13.18 2.94
CA HIS A 256 9.60 12.08 2.13
C HIS A 256 8.89 11.98 0.77
N GLU A 257 9.66 11.63 -0.25
CA GLU A 257 9.23 11.30 -1.60
C GLU A 257 10.01 10.07 -2.09
N ILE A 258 9.41 9.32 -3.02
CA ILE A 258 10.03 8.12 -3.59
C ILE A 258 10.59 8.45 -4.97
N VAL A 259 11.88 8.18 -5.15
CA VAL A 259 12.61 8.38 -6.41
C VAL A 259 12.22 7.29 -7.40
N GLY A 260 11.49 7.68 -8.45
CA GLY A 260 10.84 6.77 -9.40
C GLY A 260 11.68 6.30 -10.59
N GLU A 261 13.00 6.58 -10.60
CA GLU A 261 13.91 6.33 -11.72
C GLU A 261 13.89 4.85 -12.11
N ARG A 262 14.14 3.95 -11.14
CA ARG A 262 14.12 2.49 -11.37
C ARG A 262 12.75 2.02 -11.84
N PHE A 263 11.67 2.53 -11.24
CA PHE A 263 10.30 2.20 -11.64
C PHE A 263 10.01 2.59 -13.10
N ARG A 264 10.40 3.81 -13.52
CA ARG A 264 10.23 4.28 -14.91
C ARG A 264 11.09 3.51 -15.90
N THR A 265 12.27 3.03 -15.50
CA THR A 265 13.08 2.14 -16.33
C THR A 265 12.39 0.80 -16.55
N LEU A 266 11.80 0.23 -15.51
CA LEU A 266 11.10 -1.06 -15.61
C LEU A 266 9.77 -0.94 -16.35
N LEU A 267 8.99 0.11 -16.06
CA LEU A 267 7.64 0.35 -16.59
C LEU A 267 7.54 1.74 -17.27
N PRO A 268 8.20 1.97 -18.42
CA PRO A 268 8.24 3.28 -19.08
C PRO A 268 6.86 3.76 -19.57
N ASP A 269 5.99 2.82 -19.91
CA ASP A 269 4.64 3.09 -20.43
C ASP A 269 3.58 3.14 -19.33
N PHE A 270 3.97 3.05 -18.05
CA PHE A 270 3.03 3.13 -16.94
C PHE A 270 2.29 4.47 -16.96
N ARG A 271 0.96 4.40 -16.84
CA ARG A 271 0.07 5.57 -16.77
C ARG A 271 -0.65 5.54 -15.43
N GLY A 272 -0.19 6.41 -14.51
CA GLY A 272 -0.84 6.65 -13.24
C GLY A 272 -2.10 7.50 -13.40
N THR A 273 -3.00 7.35 -12.44
CA THR A 273 -4.18 8.17 -12.27
C THR A 273 -3.74 9.59 -11.85
N PRO A 274 -4.32 10.67 -12.41
CA PRO A 274 -4.03 12.02 -11.93
C PRO A 274 -4.43 12.19 -10.45
N PRO A 275 -3.66 12.95 -9.64
CA PRO A 275 -3.88 13.04 -8.19
C PRO A 275 -5.27 13.59 -7.83
N GLY A 276 -5.82 14.54 -8.62
CA GLY A 276 -7.19 15.03 -8.43
C GLY A 276 -8.26 13.96 -8.59
N GLN A 277 -8.09 13.04 -9.54
CA GLN A 277 -9.01 11.91 -9.71
C GLN A 277 -8.86 10.90 -8.57
N ALA A 278 -7.63 10.59 -8.15
CA ALA A 278 -7.38 9.68 -7.04
C ALA A 278 -7.98 10.21 -5.72
N VAL A 279 -7.77 11.49 -5.41
CA VAL A 279 -8.38 12.14 -4.25
C VAL A 279 -9.90 12.14 -4.37
N ALA A 280 -10.48 12.54 -5.52
CA ALA A 280 -11.93 12.54 -5.68
C ALA A 280 -12.56 11.15 -5.47
N ARG A 281 -11.98 10.11 -6.08
CA ARG A 281 -12.45 8.72 -5.93
C ARG A 281 -12.33 8.23 -4.49
N SER A 282 -11.26 8.59 -3.78
CA SER A 282 -11.11 8.27 -2.35
C SER A 282 -12.18 8.94 -1.47
N LEU A 283 -12.76 10.04 -1.95
CA LEU A 283 -13.88 10.72 -1.31
C LEU A 283 -15.24 10.18 -1.77
N GLY A 284 -15.27 9.13 -2.59
CA GLY A 284 -16.47 8.57 -3.21
C GLY A 284 -17.15 9.57 -4.15
N ILE A 285 -16.35 10.29 -4.94
CA ILE A 285 -16.79 11.20 -6.00
C ILE A 285 -16.23 10.67 -7.33
N ASP A 286 -17.11 10.27 -8.24
CA ASP A 286 -16.72 9.93 -9.59
C ASP A 286 -16.54 11.21 -10.42
N ILE A 287 -15.30 11.49 -10.79
CA ILE A 287 -14.96 12.52 -11.76
C ILE A 287 -14.58 11.81 -13.05
N ASP A 288 -15.49 11.83 -14.03
CA ASP A 288 -15.17 11.44 -15.40
C ASP A 288 -14.51 12.63 -16.09
N VAL A 289 -13.25 12.49 -16.53
CA VAL A 289 -12.50 13.56 -17.22
C VAL A 289 -12.77 13.51 -18.72
N TYR A 290 -14.06 13.44 -19.09
CA TYR A 290 -14.55 13.70 -20.43
C TYR A 290 -15.74 14.66 -20.33
N PRO A 291 -15.52 15.99 -20.43
CA PRO A 291 -16.57 17.01 -20.23
C PRO A 291 -17.71 17.00 -21.27
N HIS A 292 -17.74 16.01 -22.18
CA HIS A 292 -18.71 15.90 -23.26
C HIS A 292 -19.53 14.60 -23.26
N GLN A 293 -19.47 13.77 -22.21
CA GLN A 293 -20.37 12.62 -22.09
C GLN A 293 -21.34 12.78 -20.91
N PRO A 294 -22.64 12.54 -21.11
CA PRO A 294 -23.62 12.64 -20.04
C PRO A 294 -23.40 11.54 -18.99
N VAL A 295 -23.43 11.95 -17.72
CA VAL A 295 -23.27 11.10 -16.55
C VAL A 295 -24.45 10.11 -16.46
N THR A 296 -24.24 8.84 -16.81
CA THR A 296 -25.16 7.77 -16.43
C THR A 296 -24.86 7.33 -14.99
N ARG A 297 -25.73 7.71 -14.05
CA ARG A 297 -25.80 7.06 -12.73
C ARG A 297 -26.14 5.59 -12.93
N ARG A 298 -25.16 4.68 -12.83
CA ARG A 298 -25.45 3.25 -12.70
C ARG A 298 -25.84 2.96 -11.24
N ASN A 299 -27.14 2.91 -10.99
CA ASN A 299 -27.67 2.23 -9.81
C ASN A 299 -27.43 0.73 -9.98
N PHE A 300 -26.51 0.16 -9.20
CA PHE A 300 -26.50 -1.29 -8.97
C PHE A 300 -27.56 -1.61 -7.92
N GLY A 301 -28.79 -1.81 -8.38
CA GLY A 301 -29.82 -2.50 -7.61
C GLY A 301 -29.56 -4.00 -7.67
N ILE A 302 -29.24 -4.61 -6.53
CA ILE A 302 -29.25 -6.05 -6.36
C ILE A 302 -30.72 -6.47 -6.33
N ALA A 303 -31.20 -7.11 -7.40
CA ALA A 303 -32.43 -7.86 -7.35
C ALA A 303 -32.17 -9.16 -6.57
N ALA A 304 -32.91 -9.34 -5.49
CA ALA A 304 -33.02 -10.59 -4.78
C ALA A 304 -33.95 -11.52 -5.57
N GLU A 305 -33.51 -12.76 -5.80
CA GLU A 305 -34.39 -13.92 -5.87
C GLU A 305 -34.35 -14.62 -4.52
#